data_AF-A0A845DS53-F1
#
_entry.id   AF-A0A845DS53-F1
#
_cell.length_a   1.000
_cell.length_b   1.000
_cell.length_c   1.000
_cell.angle_alpha   90.00
_cell.angle_beta   90.00
_cell.angle_gamma   90.00
#
_symmetry.space_group_name_H-M   'P 1'
#
loop_
_entity.id
_entity.type
_entity.pdbx_description
1 polymer ?
#
loop_
_entity_poly.entity_id
_entity_poly.type
_entity_poly.pdbx_seq_one_letter_code
_entity_poly.pdbx_strand_id
1 'polypeptide(L)'
;MKYRTANDLKDLLLEDYEKVVNHIPLEKLDVYVYLHSVFQDTYVPDDTLYQFIFRHFFRLDNPSLTKEFETCYFKLMEEQRGYERPNIVQITRDLYEVKNHKGNPTMQFPLAASMLHTINPSFPSYDSDIVKAFDFSSTYHLSGFEKKMKRYIGQYQHTFKTYEELIQDEALEPMFNHFDERFPEYDLPKNKKLDLMVAQLGNLLQ
;
A
#
# COMPACT_ATOMS: atom_id res chain seq x y z
N MET A 1 3.78 -21.45 4.52
CA MET A 1 4.89 -20.49 4.30
C MET A 1 5.04 -19.72 5.59
N LYS A 2 6.27 -19.50 6.06
CA LYS A 2 6.52 -18.79 7.31
C LYS A 2 6.91 -17.35 6.96
N TYR A 3 5.91 -16.48 6.84
CA TYR A 3 6.13 -15.03 6.73
C TYR A 3 6.40 -14.47 8.12
N ARG A 4 7.03 -13.29 8.20
CA ARG A 4 7.24 -12.62 9.50
C ARG A 4 5.89 -12.32 10.16
N THR A 5 5.78 -12.68 11.43
CA THR A 5 4.61 -12.46 12.30
C THR A 5 4.67 -11.09 12.97
N ALA A 6 3.65 -10.74 13.77
CA ALA A 6 3.68 -9.52 14.58
C ALA A 6 4.89 -9.50 15.54
N ASN A 7 5.18 -10.61 16.22
CA ASN A 7 6.36 -10.66 17.10
C ASN A 7 7.67 -10.47 16.32
N ASP A 8 7.82 -11.14 15.17
CA ASP A 8 9.03 -10.99 14.34
C ASP A 8 9.21 -9.53 13.87
N LEU A 9 8.14 -8.85 13.47
CA LEU A 9 8.19 -7.45 13.05
C LEU A 9 8.42 -6.50 14.22
N LYS A 10 7.79 -6.74 15.38
CA LYS A 10 7.99 -5.94 16.58
C LYS A 10 9.45 -5.94 17.00
N ASP A 11 10.07 -7.11 17.06
CA ASP A 11 11.48 -7.23 17.47
C ASP A 11 12.38 -6.41 16.52
N LEU A 12 12.14 -6.50 15.20
CA LEU A 12 12.88 -5.73 14.19
C LEU A 12 12.60 -4.22 14.25
N LEU A 13 11.36 -3.82 14.50
CA LEU A 13 10.99 -2.40 14.62
C LEU A 13 11.63 -1.78 15.86
N LEU A 14 11.65 -2.49 16.98
CA LEU A 14 12.15 -1.98 18.26
C LEU A 14 13.68 -2.06 18.40
N GLU A 15 14.37 -2.89 17.61
CA GLU A 15 15.84 -2.99 17.63
C GLU A 15 16.51 -1.62 17.38
N ASP A 16 15.97 -0.81 16.45
CA ASP A 16 16.45 0.53 16.13
C ASP A 16 15.32 1.42 15.59
N TYR A 17 14.29 1.62 16.43
CA TYR A 17 13.08 2.32 16.02
C TYR A 17 13.36 3.78 15.64
N GLU A 18 14.34 4.43 16.28
CA GLU A 18 14.75 5.78 15.92
C GLU A 18 15.27 5.83 14.48
N LYS A 19 16.13 4.89 14.08
CA LYS A 19 16.60 4.82 12.69
C LYS A 19 15.46 4.56 11.73
N VAL A 20 14.54 3.63 12.04
CA VAL A 20 13.37 3.37 11.18
C VAL A 20 12.56 4.65 11.02
N VAL A 21 12.15 5.28 12.11
CA VAL A 21 11.31 6.49 12.06
C VAL A 21 12.06 7.62 11.39
N ASN A 22 13.33 7.89 11.73
CA ASN A 22 14.11 9.04 11.24
C ASN A 22 14.49 8.97 9.75
N HIS A 23 14.40 7.79 9.12
CA HIS A 23 14.65 7.65 7.69
C HIS A 23 13.39 7.73 6.82
N ILE A 24 12.20 7.89 7.42
CA ILE A 24 10.97 8.14 6.65
C ILE A 24 11.10 9.51 5.95
N PRO A 25 11.00 9.60 4.61
CA PRO A 25 11.05 10.89 3.92
C PRO A 25 9.80 11.73 4.18
N LEU A 26 9.96 13.03 4.40
CA LEU A 26 8.84 13.96 4.62
C LEU A 26 7.89 13.98 3.42
N GLU A 27 8.45 13.90 2.21
CA GLU A 27 7.72 13.92 0.95
C GLU A 27 6.72 12.74 0.84
N LYS A 28 6.99 11.61 1.51
CA LYS A 28 6.03 10.49 1.54
C LYS A 28 4.76 10.87 2.32
N LEU A 29 4.87 11.69 3.35
CA LEU A 29 3.74 12.16 4.14
C LEU A 29 3.00 13.26 3.37
N ASP A 30 3.72 14.24 2.81
CA ASP A 30 3.13 15.33 2.03
C ASP A 30 2.27 14.82 0.88
N VAL A 31 2.84 13.93 0.06
CA VAL A 31 2.14 13.39 -1.10
C VAL A 31 0.96 12.53 -0.67
N TYR A 32 1.11 11.74 0.41
CA TYR A 32 0.01 10.93 0.93
C TYR A 32 -1.15 11.81 1.43
N VAL A 33 -0.88 12.83 2.26
CA VAL A 33 -1.90 13.74 2.78
C VAL A 33 -2.57 14.48 1.63
N TYR A 34 -1.80 15.00 0.67
CA TYR A 34 -2.35 15.62 -0.54
C TYR A 34 -3.32 14.69 -1.27
N LEU A 35 -2.89 13.46 -1.59
CA LEU A 35 -3.73 12.50 -2.31
C LEU A 35 -4.97 12.14 -1.49
N HIS A 36 -4.83 11.88 -0.19
CA HIS A 36 -5.97 11.52 0.65
C HIS A 36 -6.99 12.66 0.78
N SER A 37 -6.54 13.91 0.96
CA SER A 37 -7.41 15.08 1.06
C SER A 37 -8.08 15.42 -0.27
N VAL A 38 -7.30 15.53 -1.36
CA VAL A 38 -7.85 15.89 -2.67
C VAL A 38 -8.82 14.82 -3.18
N PHE A 39 -8.58 13.54 -2.85
CA PHE A 39 -9.52 12.48 -3.17
C PHE A 39 -10.94 12.76 -2.63
N GLN A 40 -11.09 13.39 -1.46
CA GLN A 40 -12.42 13.64 -0.86
C GLN A 40 -13.24 14.67 -1.65
N ASP A 41 -12.58 15.64 -2.28
CA ASP A 41 -13.23 16.83 -2.84
C ASP A 41 -13.18 16.90 -4.38
N THR A 42 -12.63 15.88 -5.03
CA THR A 42 -12.48 15.84 -6.49
C THR A 42 -13.16 14.61 -7.12
N TYR A 43 -13.49 14.73 -8.41
CA TYR A 43 -13.84 13.58 -9.25
C TYR A 43 -12.56 13.09 -9.94
N VAL A 44 -11.98 12.02 -9.41
CA VAL A 44 -10.64 11.55 -9.78
C VAL A 44 -10.46 11.29 -11.27
N PRO A 45 -11.43 10.72 -12.02
CA PRO A 45 -11.26 10.46 -13.45
C PRO A 45 -11.03 11.71 -14.32
N ASP A 46 -11.42 12.90 -13.84
CA ASP A 46 -11.25 14.17 -14.56
C ASP A 46 -10.09 15.01 -14.02
N ASP A 47 -9.59 14.72 -12.81
CA ASP A 47 -8.53 15.48 -12.16
C ASP A 47 -7.13 15.03 -12.62
N THR A 48 -6.63 15.66 -13.68
CA THR A 48 -5.32 15.30 -14.26
C THR A 48 -4.12 15.54 -13.34
N LEU A 49 -4.22 16.50 -12.41
CA LEU A 49 -3.13 16.79 -11.47
C LEU A 49 -3.07 15.73 -10.38
N TYR A 50 -4.23 15.36 -9.83
CA TYR A 50 -4.36 14.23 -8.92
C TYR A 50 -3.81 12.96 -9.57
N GLN A 51 -4.25 12.66 -10.80
CA GLN A 51 -3.78 11.49 -11.52
C GLN A 51 -2.26 11.52 -11.70
N PHE A 52 -1.68 12.65 -12.13
CA PHE A 52 -0.23 12.77 -12.29
C PHE A 52 0.54 12.46 -10.99
N ILE A 53 0.13 13.05 -9.87
CA ILE A 53 0.79 12.84 -8.57
C ILE A 53 0.62 11.40 -8.11
N PHE A 54 -0.60 10.85 -8.21
CA PHE A 54 -0.88 9.47 -7.83
C PHE A 54 -0.03 8.48 -8.63
N ARG A 55 0.04 8.65 -9.96
CA ARG A 55 0.77 7.75 -10.85
C ARG A 55 2.26 7.73 -10.53
N HIS A 56 2.85 8.89 -10.24
CA HIS A 56 4.25 8.97 -9.86
C HIS A 56 4.50 8.31 -8.49
N PHE A 57 3.66 8.62 -7.51
CA PHE A 57 3.82 8.15 -6.14
C PHE A 57 3.66 6.63 -6.00
N PHE A 58 2.60 6.06 -6.57
CA PHE A 58 2.31 4.61 -6.54
C PHE A 58 2.88 3.84 -7.74
N ARG A 59 3.70 4.49 -8.57
CA ARG A 59 4.37 3.88 -9.74
C ARG A 59 3.39 3.26 -10.74
N LEU A 60 2.26 3.93 -10.97
CA LEU A 60 1.33 3.61 -12.06
C LEU A 60 1.91 3.97 -13.43
N ASP A 61 2.96 4.80 -13.51
CA ASP A 61 3.71 5.11 -14.74
C ASP A 61 4.62 3.94 -15.20
N ASN A 62 4.13 2.71 -15.07
CA ASN A 62 4.84 1.53 -15.52
C ASN A 62 4.77 1.45 -17.06
N PRO A 63 5.89 1.28 -17.79
CA PRO A 63 5.91 1.19 -19.25
C PRO A 63 5.05 0.07 -19.87
N SER A 64 4.59 -0.88 -19.05
CA SER A 64 3.66 -1.93 -19.50
C SER A 64 2.19 -1.51 -19.46
N LEU A 65 1.84 -0.42 -18.78
CA LEU A 65 0.45 0.03 -18.63
C LEU A 65 0.04 0.96 -19.77
N THR A 66 -1.19 0.77 -20.25
CA THR A 66 -1.76 1.55 -21.35
C THR A 66 -2.57 2.73 -20.81
N LYS A 67 -2.85 3.73 -21.65
CA LYS A 67 -3.80 4.81 -21.30
C LYS A 67 -5.20 4.28 -20.96
N GLU A 68 -5.62 3.20 -21.61
CA GLU A 68 -6.86 2.49 -21.30
C GLU A 68 -6.83 1.94 -19.86
N PHE A 69 -5.70 1.37 -19.44
CA PHE A 69 -5.50 0.92 -18.06
C PHE A 69 -5.60 2.08 -17.07
N GLU A 70 -4.90 3.20 -17.32
CA GLU A 70 -4.98 4.38 -16.44
C GLU A 70 -6.43 4.88 -16.31
N THR A 71 -7.14 4.99 -17.43
CA THR A 71 -8.55 5.42 -17.46
C THR A 71 -9.44 4.47 -16.65
N CYS A 72 -9.28 3.16 -16.84
CA CYS A 72 -9.99 2.14 -16.09
C CYS A 72 -9.67 2.20 -14.59
N TYR A 73 -8.40 2.37 -14.24
CA TYR A 73 -7.93 2.44 -12.86
C TYR A 73 -8.58 3.58 -12.09
N PHE A 74 -8.55 4.81 -12.63
CA PHE A 74 -9.11 5.96 -11.95
C PHE A 74 -10.63 5.94 -11.91
N LYS A 75 -11.29 5.37 -12.92
CA LYS A 75 -12.73 5.11 -12.88
C LYS A 75 -13.10 4.10 -11.78
N LEU A 76 -12.38 2.98 -11.68
CA LEU A 76 -12.58 1.99 -10.62
C LEU A 76 -12.34 2.60 -9.23
N MET A 77 -11.30 3.42 -9.07
CA MET A 77 -11.00 4.13 -7.82
C MET A 77 -12.18 4.99 -7.36
N GLU A 78 -12.75 5.76 -8.28
CA GLU A 78 -13.91 6.59 -8.02
C GLU A 78 -15.16 5.74 -7.69
N GLU A 79 -15.37 4.63 -8.40
CA GLU A 79 -16.47 3.69 -8.12
C GLU A 79 -16.34 3.03 -6.74
N GLN A 80 -15.14 2.93 -6.17
CA GLN A 80 -14.93 2.43 -4.80
C GLN A 80 -15.20 3.48 -3.72
N ARG A 81 -15.49 4.74 -4.09
CA ARG A 81 -15.81 5.80 -3.13
C ARG A 81 -17.01 5.40 -2.26
N GLY A 82 -16.87 5.53 -0.95
CA GLY A 82 -17.94 5.25 0.02
C GLY A 82 -18.17 3.77 0.33
N TYR A 83 -17.46 2.84 -0.31
CA TYR A 83 -17.52 1.43 0.08
C TYR A 83 -16.64 1.17 1.32
N GLU A 84 -17.27 0.74 2.42
CA GLU A 84 -16.53 0.34 3.63
C GLU A 84 -15.68 -0.92 3.43
N ARG A 85 -16.15 -1.83 2.57
CA ARG A 85 -15.53 -3.14 2.30
C ARG A 85 -15.40 -3.41 0.81
N PRO A 86 -14.48 -2.71 0.12
CA PRO A 86 -14.25 -2.91 -1.30
C PRO A 86 -13.72 -4.32 -1.60
N ASN A 87 -14.14 -4.89 -2.72
CA ASN A 87 -13.74 -6.23 -3.13
C ASN A 87 -12.45 -6.18 -3.96
N ILE A 88 -11.30 -6.24 -3.28
CA ILE A 88 -9.98 -6.20 -3.93
C ILE A 88 -9.77 -7.30 -4.98
N VAL A 89 -10.42 -8.47 -4.83
CA VAL A 89 -10.35 -9.55 -5.84
C VAL A 89 -11.03 -9.11 -7.12
N GLN A 90 -12.21 -8.49 -7.03
CA GLN A 90 -12.93 -8.01 -8.20
C GLN A 90 -12.21 -6.84 -8.86
N ILE A 91 -11.75 -5.85 -8.08
CA ILE A 91 -10.95 -4.73 -8.59
C ILE A 91 -9.71 -5.25 -9.33
N THR A 92 -8.99 -6.21 -8.74
CA THR A 92 -7.79 -6.79 -9.38
C THR A 92 -8.14 -7.56 -10.64
N ARG A 93 -9.32 -8.22 -10.70
CA ARG A 93 -9.81 -8.92 -11.89
C ARG A 93 -10.12 -7.94 -13.02
N ASP A 94 -10.85 -6.86 -12.72
CA ASP A 94 -11.22 -5.84 -13.70
C ASP A 94 -9.97 -5.19 -14.30
N LEU A 95 -8.97 -4.88 -13.46
CA LEU A 95 -7.66 -4.39 -13.92
C LEU A 95 -6.88 -5.44 -14.73
N TYR A 96 -7.01 -6.73 -14.41
CA TYR A 96 -6.32 -7.82 -15.11
C TYR A 96 -6.87 -8.03 -16.54
N GLU A 97 -8.14 -7.70 -16.78
CA GLU A 97 -8.77 -7.81 -18.09
C GLU A 97 -8.27 -6.75 -19.08
N VAL A 98 -7.76 -5.61 -18.57
CA VAL A 98 -7.15 -4.57 -19.41
C VAL A 98 -5.76 -5.00 -19.84
N LYS A 99 -5.60 -5.18 -21.15
CA LYS A 99 -4.36 -5.70 -21.76
C LYS A 99 -3.26 -4.64 -21.80
N ASN A 100 -2.02 -5.08 -21.60
CA ASN A 100 -0.85 -4.25 -21.82
C ASN A 100 -0.59 -4.00 -23.31
N HIS A 101 0.42 -3.18 -23.64
CA HIS A 101 0.84 -2.89 -25.01
C HIS A 101 1.19 -4.12 -25.87
N LYS A 102 1.47 -5.27 -25.24
CA LYS A 102 1.73 -6.55 -25.94
C LYS A 102 0.48 -7.45 -26.03
N GLY A 103 -0.70 -6.94 -25.69
CA GLY A 103 -1.96 -7.68 -25.70
C GLY A 103 -2.09 -8.70 -24.56
N ASN A 104 -1.21 -8.69 -23.57
CA ASN A 104 -1.21 -9.66 -22.46
C ASN A 104 -1.85 -9.05 -21.20
N PRO A 105 -2.60 -9.84 -20.41
CA PRO A 105 -3.06 -9.39 -19.10
C PRO A 105 -1.87 -9.29 -18.12
N THR A 106 -1.97 -8.37 -17.17
CA THR A 106 -0.93 -8.17 -16.15
C THR A 106 -1.54 -8.19 -14.76
N MET A 107 -0.89 -8.89 -13.83
CA MET A 107 -1.36 -8.97 -12.44
C MET A 107 -1.03 -7.68 -11.70
N GLN A 108 -2.05 -6.88 -11.38
CA GLN A 108 -1.91 -5.54 -10.80
C GLN A 108 -2.44 -5.42 -9.36
N PHE A 109 -2.27 -6.48 -8.57
CA PHE A 109 -2.68 -6.48 -7.16
C PHE A 109 -2.05 -5.36 -6.33
N PRO A 110 -0.73 -5.06 -6.43
CA PRO A 110 -0.12 -3.93 -5.71
C PRO A 110 -0.81 -2.59 -5.98
N LEU A 111 -1.26 -2.36 -7.22
CA LEU A 111 -1.97 -1.15 -7.60
C LEU A 111 -3.39 -1.12 -7.05
N ALA A 112 -4.08 -2.26 -7.02
CA ALA A 112 -5.38 -2.38 -6.35
C ALA A 112 -5.26 -2.12 -4.84
N ALA A 113 -4.21 -2.63 -4.17
CA ALA A 113 -3.95 -2.33 -2.77
C ALA A 113 -3.65 -0.85 -2.53
N SER A 114 -2.85 -0.22 -3.42
CA SER A 114 -2.54 1.21 -3.36
C SER A 114 -3.80 2.09 -3.49
N MET A 115 -4.74 1.70 -4.36
CA MET A 115 -6.06 2.33 -4.49
C MET A 115 -6.78 2.32 -3.15
N LEU A 116 -6.92 1.15 -2.53
CA LEU A 116 -7.66 0.98 -1.28
C LEU A 116 -6.97 1.70 -0.11
N HIS A 117 -5.65 1.63 -0.04
CA HIS A 117 -4.86 2.32 0.99
C HIS A 117 -5.00 3.85 0.91
N THR A 118 -5.09 4.40 -0.30
CA THR A 118 -5.31 5.84 -0.51
C THR A 118 -6.72 6.25 -0.09
N ILE A 119 -7.72 5.43 -0.42
CA ILE A 119 -9.13 5.66 -0.05
C ILE A 119 -9.32 5.55 1.46
N ASN A 120 -8.72 4.54 2.10
CA ASN A 120 -8.84 4.29 3.53
C ASN A 120 -7.52 3.72 4.11
N PRO A 121 -6.83 4.46 5.00
CA PRO A 121 -5.56 4.04 5.61
C PRO A 121 -5.65 2.77 6.46
N SER A 122 -6.86 2.29 6.77
CA SER A 122 -7.05 1.02 7.48
C SER A 122 -6.66 -0.18 6.63
N PHE A 123 -6.65 -0.05 5.30
CA PHE A 123 -6.10 -1.05 4.40
C PHE A 123 -4.58 -0.86 4.27
N PRO A 124 -3.76 -1.90 4.48
CA PRO A 124 -2.31 -1.76 4.38
C PRO A 124 -1.87 -1.50 2.94
N SER A 125 -0.74 -0.80 2.76
CA SER A 125 -0.10 -0.74 1.45
C SER A 125 0.49 -2.12 1.08
N TYR A 126 0.80 -2.31 -0.21
CA TYR A 126 1.42 -3.54 -0.69
C TYR A 126 2.44 -3.22 -1.78
N ASP A 127 3.59 -2.67 -1.39
CA ASP A 127 4.70 -2.39 -2.28
C ASP A 127 5.89 -3.32 -2.04
N SER A 128 7.01 -3.06 -2.72
CA SER A 128 8.22 -3.87 -2.57
C SER A 128 8.80 -3.84 -1.16
N ASP A 129 8.62 -2.74 -0.44
CA ASP A 129 9.19 -2.57 0.90
C ASP A 129 8.34 -3.33 1.92
N ILE A 130 7.00 -3.30 1.82
CA ILE A 130 6.11 -4.18 2.58
C ILE A 130 6.43 -5.66 2.30
N VAL A 131 6.61 -6.03 1.04
CA VAL A 131 6.99 -7.40 0.64
C VAL A 131 8.29 -7.85 1.32
N LYS A 132 9.30 -6.97 1.38
CA LYS A 132 10.57 -7.26 2.07
C LYS A 132 10.40 -7.35 3.59
N ALA A 133 9.66 -6.41 4.19
CA ALA A 133 9.42 -6.38 5.62
C ALA A 133 8.76 -7.67 6.11
N PHE A 134 7.82 -8.23 5.34
CA PHE A 134 7.16 -9.49 5.69
C PHE A 134 7.87 -10.76 5.24
N ASP A 135 8.96 -10.64 4.48
CA ASP A 135 9.63 -11.76 3.79
C ASP A 135 8.64 -12.55 2.89
N PHE A 136 7.85 -11.80 2.12
CA PHE A 136 6.86 -12.39 1.24
C PHE A 136 7.51 -13.01 0.01
N SER A 137 7.25 -14.31 -0.17
CA SER A 137 7.65 -15.02 -1.38
C SER A 137 7.09 -14.40 -2.65
N SER A 138 7.89 -14.35 -3.71
CA SER A 138 7.49 -13.79 -5.01
C SER A 138 6.37 -14.59 -5.68
N THR A 139 5.60 -13.92 -6.54
CA THR A 139 4.54 -14.57 -7.35
C THR A 139 4.96 -14.83 -8.80
N TYR A 140 6.22 -14.53 -9.18
CA TYR A 140 6.66 -14.56 -10.58
C TYR A 140 6.63 -15.96 -11.21
N HIS A 141 6.90 -17.00 -10.42
CA HIS A 141 6.85 -18.39 -10.85
C HIS A 141 5.43 -18.95 -11.00
N LEU A 142 4.42 -18.23 -10.51
CA LEU A 142 3.02 -18.66 -10.59
C LEU A 142 2.42 -18.26 -11.94
N SER A 143 1.67 -19.15 -12.56
CA SER A 143 0.96 -18.90 -13.82
C SER A 143 -0.55 -18.74 -13.60
N GLY A 144 -1.13 -17.78 -14.32
CA GLY A 144 -2.57 -17.49 -14.30
C GLY A 144 -3.02 -16.61 -13.12
N PHE A 145 -4.18 -15.98 -13.32
CA PHE A 145 -4.80 -15.08 -12.36
C PHE A 145 -5.05 -15.77 -11.01
N GLU A 146 -5.78 -16.89 -11.00
CA GLU A 146 -6.24 -17.54 -9.77
C GLU A 146 -5.10 -17.94 -8.81
N LYS A 147 -4.01 -18.51 -9.34
CA LYS A 147 -2.86 -18.91 -8.51
C LYS A 147 -2.15 -17.69 -7.92
N LYS A 148 -1.95 -16.63 -8.72
CA LYS A 148 -1.34 -15.38 -8.25
C LYS A 148 -2.24 -14.70 -7.23
N MET A 149 -3.53 -14.56 -7.53
CA MET A 149 -4.52 -13.91 -6.68
C MET A 149 -4.61 -14.60 -5.32
N LYS A 150 -4.66 -15.94 -5.30
CA LYS A 150 -4.65 -16.71 -4.05
C LYS A 150 -3.41 -16.41 -3.19
N ARG A 151 -2.23 -16.28 -3.81
CA ARG A 151 -0.99 -15.92 -3.10
C ARG A 151 -1.05 -14.49 -2.54
N TYR A 152 -1.44 -13.52 -3.36
CA TYR A 152 -1.55 -12.13 -2.95
C TYR A 152 -2.58 -11.93 -1.83
N ILE A 153 -3.76 -12.52 -1.94
CA ILE A 153 -4.78 -12.46 -0.86
C ILE A 153 -4.25 -13.05 0.42
N GLY A 154 -3.60 -14.22 0.38
CA GLY A 154 -3.03 -14.83 1.58
C GLY A 154 -1.96 -13.96 2.23
N GLN A 155 -1.12 -13.30 1.44
CA GLN A 155 -0.11 -12.35 1.92
C GLN A 155 -0.77 -11.09 2.51
N TYR A 156 -1.75 -10.52 1.81
CA TYR A 156 -2.44 -9.30 2.23
C TYR A 156 -3.28 -9.49 3.50
N GLN A 157 -3.97 -10.63 3.63
CA GLN A 157 -4.69 -11.01 4.86
C GLN A 157 -3.71 -11.18 6.03
N HIS A 158 -2.54 -11.75 5.78
CA HIS A 158 -1.48 -11.87 6.78
C HIS A 158 -0.98 -10.49 7.22
N THR A 159 -0.76 -9.56 6.28
CA THR A 159 -0.39 -8.16 6.60
C THR A 159 -1.45 -7.50 7.46
N PHE A 160 -2.73 -7.58 7.06
CA PHE A 160 -3.84 -6.97 7.79
C PHE A 160 -3.91 -7.45 9.24
N LYS A 161 -3.92 -8.77 9.46
CA LYS A 161 -3.94 -9.35 10.80
C LYS A 161 -2.71 -8.96 11.62
N THR A 162 -1.54 -8.95 11.00
CA THR A 162 -0.30 -8.55 11.68
C THR A 162 -0.36 -7.10 12.13
N TYR A 163 -0.92 -6.21 11.32
CA TYR A 163 -1.08 -4.80 11.69
C TYR A 163 -2.08 -4.64 12.84
N GLU A 164 -3.20 -5.37 12.82
CA GLU A 164 -4.14 -5.37 13.95
C GLU A 164 -3.46 -5.77 15.26
N GLU A 165 -2.62 -6.81 15.24
CA GLU A 165 -1.85 -7.25 16.42
C GLU A 165 -0.85 -6.17 16.88
N LEU A 166 -0.07 -5.59 15.96
CA LEU A 166 0.95 -4.57 16.28
C LEU A 166 0.32 -3.27 16.81
N ILE A 167 -0.80 -2.82 16.25
CA ILE A 167 -1.48 -1.59 16.67
C ILE A 167 -1.94 -1.67 18.14
N GLN A 168 -2.25 -2.86 18.63
CA GLN A 168 -2.68 -3.11 20.00
C GLN A 168 -1.52 -3.40 20.96
N ASP A 169 -0.28 -3.50 20.47
CA ASP A 169 0.89 -3.79 21.29
C ASP A 169 1.46 -2.49 21.90
N GLU A 170 1.24 -2.31 23.21
CA GLU A 170 1.71 -1.13 23.96
C GLU A 170 3.23 -0.97 23.93
N ALA A 171 4.00 -2.03 23.64
CA ALA A 171 5.45 -1.93 23.51
C ALA A 171 5.89 -1.03 22.33
N LEU A 172 5.02 -0.79 21.36
CA LEU A 172 5.29 0.10 20.21
C LEU A 172 4.95 1.56 20.48
N GLU A 173 4.32 1.91 21.61
CA GLU A 173 3.97 3.31 21.91
C GLU A 173 5.16 4.28 21.86
N PRO A 174 6.36 3.96 22.37
CA PRO A 174 7.52 4.84 22.23
C PRO A 174 7.85 5.17 20.77
N MET A 175 7.67 4.21 19.87
CA MET A 175 7.92 4.41 18.44
C MET A 175 6.87 5.31 17.79
N PHE A 176 5.59 5.16 18.16
CA PHE A 176 4.53 6.05 17.70
C PHE A 176 4.72 7.48 18.22
N ASN A 177 5.10 7.64 19.49
CA ASN A 177 5.41 8.94 20.07
C ASN A 177 6.58 9.61 19.34
N HIS A 178 7.66 8.87 19.06
CA HIS A 178 8.80 9.39 18.31
C HIS A 178 8.44 9.77 16.88
N PHE A 179 7.52 9.04 16.24
CA PHE A 179 6.95 9.45 14.95
C PHE A 179 6.26 10.82 15.04
N ASP A 180 5.44 11.02 16.07
CA ASP A 180 4.68 12.26 16.26
C ASP A 180 5.58 13.45 16.62
N GLU A 181 6.64 13.22 17.40
CA GLU A 181 7.67 14.21 17.69
C GLU A 181 8.43 14.64 16.43
N ARG A 182 8.70 13.69 15.52
CA ARG A 182 9.37 13.97 14.25
C ARG A 182 8.46 14.70 13.25
N PHE A 183 7.18 14.38 13.25
CA PHE A 183 6.20 14.87 12.28
C PHE A 183 5.01 15.59 12.96
N PRO A 184 5.26 16.66 13.76
CA PRO A 184 4.25 17.26 14.63
C PRO A 184 3.10 17.95 13.86
N GLU A 185 3.29 18.26 12.58
CA GLU A 185 2.28 18.90 11.72
C GLU A 185 1.33 17.89 11.05
N TYR A 186 1.56 16.58 11.20
CA TYR A 186 0.79 15.53 10.52
C TYR A 186 -0.10 14.75 11.49
N ASP A 187 -1.41 14.97 11.39
CA ASP A 187 -2.41 14.16 12.08
C ASP A 187 -2.75 12.90 11.26
N LEU A 188 -1.95 11.85 11.42
CA LEU A 188 -2.14 10.57 10.73
C LEU A 188 -2.77 9.51 11.65
N PRO A 189 -3.68 8.66 11.15
CA PRO A 189 -4.17 7.53 11.94
C PRO A 189 -3.06 6.52 12.22
N LYS A 190 -3.16 5.82 13.35
CA LYS A 190 -2.15 4.85 13.82
C LYS A 190 -1.80 3.79 12.77
N ASN A 191 -2.79 3.32 12.00
CA ASN A 191 -2.59 2.37 10.90
C ASN A 191 -1.65 2.93 9.83
N LYS A 192 -1.78 4.21 9.49
CA LYS A 192 -0.92 4.84 8.48
C LYS A 192 0.50 5.06 9.00
N LYS A 193 0.65 5.45 10.27
CA LYS A 193 1.97 5.54 10.91
C LYS A 193 2.67 4.18 10.89
N LEU A 194 1.97 3.12 11.30
CA LEU A 194 2.52 1.76 11.28
C LEU A 194 2.91 1.31 9.87
N ASP A 195 2.06 1.55 8.87
CA ASP A 195 2.34 1.24 7.47
C ASP A 195 3.63 1.91 6.97
N LEU A 196 3.81 3.20 7.27
CA LEU A 196 5.04 3.94 6.93
C LEU A 196 6.28 3.37 7.63
N MET A 197 6.17 3.01 8.91
CA MET A 197 7.27 2.45 9.69
C MET A 197 7.65 1.04 9.19
N VAL A 198 6.68 0.19 8.89
CA VAL A 198 6.93 -1.15 8.34
C VAL A 198 7.51 -1.08 6.93
N ALA A 199 7.01 -0.18 6.07
CA ALA A 199 7.62 0.05 4.77
C ALA A 199 9.07 0.56 4.92
N GLN A 200 9.32 1.49 5.84
CA GLN A 200 10.68 1.98 6.06
C GLN A 200 11.61 0.91 6.64
N LEU A 201 11.13 0.03 7.52
CA LEU A 201 11.86 -1.17 7.93
C LEU A 201 12.22 -2.03 6.72
N GLY A 202 11.26 -2.33 5.86
CA GLY A 202 11.48 -3.11 4.63
C GLY A 202 12.49 -2.47 3.67
N ASN A 203 12.54 -1.14 3.64
CA ASN A 203 13.54 -0.39 2.88
C ASN A 203 14.96 -0.54 3.46
N LEU A 204 15.08 -0.61 4.79
CA LEU A 204 16.35 -0.75 5.52
C LEU A 204 16.88 -2.21 5.54
N LEU A 205 16.00 -3.20 5.42
CA LEU A 205 16.37 -4.60 5.26
C LEU A 205 16.98 -4.81 3.86
N GLN A 206 18.30 -4.94 3.81
CA GLN A 206 19.06 -5.25 2.59
C GLN A 206 19.04 -6.74 2.25
#